data_AF-A0A971VRQ1-F1
#
_entry.id   AF-A0A971VRQ1-F1
#
_cell.length_a   1.000
_cell.length_b   1.000
_cell.length_c   1.000
_cell.angle_alpha   90.00
_cell.angle_beta   90.00
_cell.angle_gamma   90.00
#
_symmetry.space_group_name_H-M   'P 1'
#
loop_
_entity.id
_entity.type
_entity.pdbx_description
1 polymer ?
#
loop_
_entity_poly.entity_id
_entity_poly.type
_entity_poly.pdbx_seq_one_letter_code
_entity_poly.pdbx_strand_id
1 'polypeptide(L)'
;MAVLRILRYIFGYVHFRAYGGFAERFINLCAKDKIPIWDVKYFDGGITAYTMAAAEKTISSAAEKSGMIFEPIEKKGVPYFIKRYRFRFGVAIGLFLTLIFSIILSSMIWYVKVEGNEELTEEEIITELEALGLKPGVFKKGIDVKELQMTMLYKLDELSWISVNINGSTAIVEVRERNKAPEIIDRGQPSNIVAGHDGQIIKLEVYQGDGMVEEGSAVVKGDLLISGVETLKDGKVLFHRARGSAIARTERNIVSITNNGFPAKKRTSQKLKYSVYFFGIIIPLAPSVEADEWYKTNHMLMSDQTIIPVGIIRERFTSYSSGTLKLTNEQLRLVTILDFYKDQKEKLANVKEMKSSKFGIESKSDSCKLTANYILIEEIGVEKFFEVEDNRKNSNN
;
A
#
# COMPACT_ATOMS: atom_id res chain seq x y z
N MET A 1 -8.77 29.98 -50.14
CA MET A 1 -7.88 31.15 -49.92
C MET A 1 -6.94 31.00 -48.72
N ALA A 2 -7.38 30.50 -47.55
CA ALA A 2 -6.53 30.36 -46.35
C ALA A 2 -5.41 29.31 -46.48
N VAL A 3 -5.71 28.12 -47.03
CA VAL A 3 -4.75 27.02 -47.19
C VAL A 3 -3.53 27.41 -48.03
N LEU A 4 -3.73 28.15 -49.13
CA LEU A 4 -2.64 28.64 -49.98
C LEU A 4 -1.76 29.67 -49.25
N ARG A 5 -2.34 30.52 -48.39
CA ARG A 5 -1.55 31.45 -47.57
C ARG A 5 -0.71 30.70 -46.53
N ILE A 6 -1.28 29.67 -45.90
CA ILE A 6 -0.58 28.82 -44.93
C ILE A 6 0.57 28.07 -45.61
N LEU A 7 0.33 27.43 -46.76
CA LEU A 7 1.39 26.74 -47.51
C LEU A 7 2.50 27.69 -47.95
N ARG A 8 2.15 28.88 -48.47
CA ARG A 8 3.15 29.91 -48.83
C ARG A 8 3.94 30.39 -47.63
N TYR A 9 3.34 30.45 -46.44
CA TYR A 9 4.04 30.81 -45.20
C TYR A 9 4.97 29.68 -44.71
N ILE A 10 4.56 28.41 -44.83
CA ILE A 10 5.38 27.24 -44.50
C ILE A 10 6.61 27.15 -45.41
N PHE A 11 6.45 27.36 -46.72
CA PHE A 11 7.57 27.33 -47.67
C PHE A 11 8.35 28.66 -47.73
N GLY A 12 7.82 29.72 -47.14
CA GLY A 12 8.37 31.05 -47.17
C GLY A 12 8.15 31.78 -48.49
N TYR A 13 8.04 33.09 -48.40
CA TYR A 13 7.89 33.96 -49.57
C TYR A 13 8.67 35.26 -49.40
N VAL A 14 9.03 35.86 -50.53
CA VAL A 14 9.74 37.13 -50.63
C VAL A 14 8.85 38.12 -51.35
N HIS A 15 8.57 39.26 -50.72
CA HIS A 15 8.04 40.42 -51.39
C HIS A 15 9.21 41.19 -52.01
N PHE A 16 9.16 41.41 -53.32
CA PHE A 16 10.24 42.04 -54.05
C PHE A 16 9.73 43.17 -54.94
N ARG A 17 10.65 44.08 -55.24
CA ARG A 17 10.49 45.15 -56.22
C ARG A 17 11.52 44.94 -57.32
N ALA A 18 11.07 45.02 -58.56
CA ALA A 18 11.93 45.02 -59.73
C ALA A 18 11.73 46.33 -60.49
N TYR A 19 12.80 47.08 -60.79
CA TYR A 19 12.72 48.38 -61.47
C TYR A 19 13.89 48.65 -62.41
N GLY A 20 13.76 49.66 -63.27
CA GLY A 20 14.85 50.21 -64.09
C GLY A 20 15.05 49.59 -65.49
N GLY A 21 14.18 48.67 -65.92
CA GLY A 21 14.29 47.96 -67.20
C GLY A 21 12.94 47.50 -67.76
N PHE A 22 12.94 46.41 -68.55
CA PHE A 22 11.75 45.92 -69.26
C PHE A 22 10.91 44.94 -68.43
N ALA A 23 9.81 45.45 -67.87
CA ALA A 23 8.84 44.70 -67.07
C ALA A 23 8.26 43.46 -67.79
N GLU A 24 7.88 43.54 -69.07
CA GLU A 24 7.29 42.39 -69.77
C GLU A 24 8.33 41.28 -70.00
N ARG A 25 9.57 41.65 -70.32
CA ARG A 25 10.67 40.69 -70.53
C ARG A 25 10.97 39.92 -69.23
N PHE A 26 10.93 40.61 -68.09
CA PHE A 26 11.11 40.01 -66.77
C PHE A 26 10.01 38.99 -66.43
N ILE A 27 8.73 39.33 -66.66
CA ILE A 27 7.61 38.40 -66.43
C ILE A 27 7.73 37.16 -67.32
N ASN A 28 8.09 37.35 -68.61
CA ASN A 28 8.28 36.26 -69.55
C ASN A 28 9.43 35.32 -69.15
N LEU A 29 10.54 35.86 -68.65
CA LEU A 29 11.64 35.08 -68.10
C LEU A 29 11.22 34.30 -66.86
N CYS A 30 10.46 34.92 -65.96
CA CYS A 30 9.95 34.25 -64.76
C CYS A 30 8.98 33.10 -65.11
N ALA A 31 8.12 33.28 -66.12
CA ALA A 31 7.25 32.23 -66.62
C ALA A 31 8.05 31.08 -67.27
N LYS A 32 9.10 31.40 -68.05
CA LYS A 32 10.00 30.42 -68.67
C LYS A 32 10.78 29.60 -67.65
N ASP A 33 11.30 30.26 -66.62
CA ASP A 33 12.07 29.63 -65.54
C ASP A 33 11.17 28.98 -64.46
N LYS A 34 9.85 28.90 -64.71
CA LYS A 34 8.82 28.32 -63.82
C LYS A 34 8.85 28.92 -62.41
N ILE A 35 9.14 30.22 -62.30
CA ILE A 35 9.14 30.95 -61.05
C ILE A 35 7.71 31.38 -60.73
N PRO A 36 7.08 30.87 -59.67
CA PRO A 36 5.72 31.25 -59.32
C PRO A 36 5.72 32.67 -58.75
N ILE A 37 5.08 33.59 -59.47
CA ILE A 37 4.86 34.97 -59.03
C ILE A 37 3.37 35.17 -58.76
N TRP A 38 3.02 35.91 -57.70
CA TRP A 38 1.64 36.26 -57.41
C TRP A 38 1.50 37.70 -56.88
N ASP A 39 0.28 38.23 -56.96
CA ASP A 39 -0.10 39.59 -56.53
C ASP A 39 0.83 40.66 -57.13
N VAL A 40 0.91 40.64 -58.47
CA VAL A 40 1.73 41.55 -59.28
C VAL A 40 1.06 42.92 -59.34
N LYS A 41 1.80 43.96 -58.96
CA LYS A 41 1.37 45.37 -59.03
C LYS A 41 2.39 46.18 -59.79
N TYR A 42 1.92 46.91 -60.79
CA TYR A 42 2.74 47.81 -61.59
C TYR A 42 2.86 49.17 -60.92
N PHE A 43 4.02 49.78 -61.01
CA PHE A 43 4.25 51.18 -60.64
C PHE A 43 5.14 51.83 -61.72
N ASP A 44 5.27 53.15 -61.69
CA ASP A 44 6.03 53.87 -62.71
C ASP A 44 7.50 53.42 -62.71
N GLY A 45 7.93 52.77 -63.80
CA GLY A 45 9.27 52.20 -63.95
C GLY A 45 9.52 50.82 -63.33
N GLY A 46 8.50 50.06 -62.87
CA GLY A 46 8.72 48.73 -62.31
C GLY A 46 7.50 47.90 -61.88
N ILE A 47 7.79 46.76 -61.23
CA ILE A 47 6.82 45.78 -60.72
C ILE A 47 7.13 45.45 -59.25
N THR A 48 6.09 45.34 -58.42
CA THR A 48 6.16 44.67 -57.12
C THR A 48 5.37 43.38 -57.17
N ALA A 49 5.93 42.30 -56.64
CA ALA A 49 5.24 41.02 -56.56
C ALA A 49 5.81 40.15 -55.45
N TYR A 50 5.20 38.98 -55.25
CA TYR A 50 5.68 37.97 -54.32
C TYR A 50 6.16 36.73 -55.06
N THR A 51 7.23 36.12 -54.55
CA THR A 51 7.76 34.84 -55.04
C THR A 51 8.07 33.90 -53.86
N MET A 52 8.26 32.61 -54.13
CA MET A 52 8.65 31.65 -53.10
C MET A 52 10.10 31.89 -52.64
N ALA A 53 10.39 31.64 -51.36
CA ALA A 53 11.73 31.78 -50.78
C ALA A 53 12.81 30.99 -51.52
N ALA A 54 12.46 29.79 -52.01
CA ALA A 54 13.36 28.94 -52.78
C ALA A 54 13.76 29.55 -54.14
N ALA A 55 12.90 30.41 -54.72
CA ALA A 55 13.11 31.03 -56.03
C ALA A 55 13.79 32.40 -55.95
N GLU A 56 14.21 32.86 -54.76
CA GLU A 56 14.85 34.17 -54.56
C GLU A 56 16.14 34.32 -55.40
N LYS A 57 16.96 33.27 -55.50
CA LYS A 57 18.20 33.32 -56.29
C LYS A 57 17.92 33.28 -57.79
N THR A 58 16.96 32.46 -58.22
CA THR A 58 16.62 32.29 -59.63
C THR A 58 15.95 33.56 -60.19
N ILE A 59 15.10 34.21 -59.39
CA ILE A 59 14.44 35.46 -59.81
C ILE A 59 15.42 36.64 -59.89
N SER A 60 16.44 36.67 -59.02
CA SER A 60 17.52 37.67 -59.10
C SER A 60 18.29 37.54 -60.42
N SER A 61 18.61 36.30 -60.82
CA SER A 61 19.26 36.04 -62.12
C SER A 61 18.35 36.37 -63.31
N ALA A 62 17.05 36.12 -63.20
CA ALA A 62 16.07 36.52 -64.23
C ALA A 62 15.95 38.05 -64.36
N ALA A 63 16.02 38.78 -63.24
CA ALA A 63 16.03 40.25 -63.21
C ALA A 63 17.26 40.81 -63.95
N GLU A 64 18.45 40.33 -63.61
CA GLU A 64 19.71 40.73 -64.27
C GLU A 64 19.66 40.51 -65.80
N LYS A 65 19.17 39.34 -66.25
CA LYS A 65 19.02 39.02 -67.69
C LYS A 65 18.01 39.90 -68.43
N SER A 66 17.06 40.48 -67.69
CA SER A 66 16.04 41.39 -68.23
C SER A 66 16.43 42.87 -68.16
N GLY A 67 17.60 43.19 -67.59
CA GLY A 67 18.03 44.57 -67.34
C GLY A 67 17.29 45.24 -66.17
N MET A 68 16.66 44.46 -65.30
CA MET A 68 15.93 44.93 -64.11
C MET A 68 16.80 44.77 -62.86
N ILE A 69 16.67 45.70 -61.93
CA ILE A 69 17.29 45.61 -60.60
C ILE A 69 16.31 44.92 -59.66
N PHE A 70 16.74 43.83 -59.01
CA PHE A 70 15.95 43.10 -58.01
C PHE A 70 16.23 43.59 -56.60
N GLU A 71 15.20 44.07 -55.91
CA GLU A 71 15.25 44.53 -54.52
C GLU A 71 14.27 43.74 -53.65
N PRO A 72 14.76 42.89 -52.72
CA PRO A 72 13.88 42.19 -51.77
C PRO A 72 13.43 43.14 -50.65
N ILE A 73 12.14 43.48 -50.63
CA ILE A 73 11.54 44.37 -49.63
C ILE A 73 11.30 43.63 -48.30
N GLU A 74 10.69 42.44 -48.36
CA GLU A 74 10.31 41.72 -47.15
C GLU A 74 10.47 40.20 -47.34
N LYS A 75 11.05 39.53 -46.34
CA LYS A 75 11.24 38.07 -46.32
C LYS A 75 10.45 37.46 -45.16
N LYS A 76 9.42 36.68 -45.46
CA LYS A 76 8.49 36.10 -44.46
C LYS A 76 8.34 34.59 -44.63
N GLY A 77 8.12 33.92 -43.50
CA GLY A 77 7.80 32.48 -43.44
C GLY A 77 8.79 31.64 -42.63
N VAL A 78 8.47 30.35 -42.52
CA VAL A 78 9.16 29.39 -41.65
C VAL A 78 10.66 29.25 -41.96
N PRO A 79 11.14 29.20 -43.22
CA PRO A 79 12.57 29.09 -43.50
C PRO A 79 13.39 30.28 -43.02
N TYR A 80 12.85 31.50 -43.14
CA TYR A 80 13.51 32.72 -42.65
C TYR A 80 13.44 32.81 -41.12
N PHE A 81 12.36 32.32 -40.49
CA PHE A 81 12.26 32.18 -39.04
C PHE A 81 13.29 31.17 -38.50
N ILE A 82 13.38 29.98 -39.09
CA ILE A 82 14.38 28.97 -38.72
C ILE A 82 15.80 29.51 -38.91
N LYS A 83 16.09 30.20 -40.02
CA LYS A 83 17.41 30.81 -40.27
C LYS A 83 17.75 31.86 -39.21
N ARG A 84 16.78 32.69 -38.80
CA ARG A 84 16.94 33.72 -37.76
C ARG A 84 17.23 33.13 -36.37
N TYR A 85 16.64 31.98 -36.05
CA TYR A 85 16.80 31.31 -34.76
C TYR A 85 17.73 30.08 -34.80
N ARG A 86 18.50 29.88 -35.88
CA ARG A 86 19.32 28.69 -36.11
C ARG A 86 20.37 28.46 -35.02
N PHE A 87 20.84 29.51 -34.34
CA PHE A 87 21.79 29.39 -33.23
C PHE A 87 21.13 29.16 -31.85
N ARG A 88 19.79 29.12 -31.77
CA ARG A 88 19.02 28.89 -30.53
C ARG A 88 18.49 27.47 -30.44
N PHE A 89 19.34 26.47 -30.70
CA PHE A 89 18.99 25.06 -30.58
C PHE A 89 18.44 24.70 -29.19
N GLY A 90 18.85 25.41 -28.14
CA GLY A 90 18.33 25.22 -26.78
C GLY A 90 16.81 25.37 -26.66
N VAL A 91 16.16 26.23 -27.47
CA VAL A 91 14.69 26.37 -27.45
C VAL A 91 14.00 25.15 -28.05
N ALA A 92 14.52 24.65 -29.17
CA ALA A 92 13.98 23.45 -29.82
C ALA A 92 14.20 22.21 -28.94
N ILE A 93 15.40 22.07 -28.35
CA ILE A 93 15.72 20.99 -27.41
C ILE A 93 14.84 21.08 -26.17
N GLY A 94 14.66 22.27 -25.59
CA GLY A 94 13.79 22.49 -24.44
C GLY A 94 12.34 22.10 -24.73
N LEU A 95 11.80 22.52 -25.88
CA LEU A 95 10.44 22.12 -26.29
C LEU A 95 10.31 20.61 -26.44
N PHE A 96 11.30 19.97 -27.08
CA PHE A 96 11.32 18.52 -27.25
C PHE A 96 11.39 17.78 -25.91
N LEU A 97 12.26 18.20 -25.00
CA LEU A 97 12.38 17.64 -23.66
C LEU A 97 11.10 17.83 -22.84
N THR A 98 10.47 18.99 -22.91
CA THR A 98 9.18 19.25 -22.23
C THR A 98 8.08 18.34 -22.75
N LEU A 99 8.02 18.10 -24.07
CA LEU A 99 7.05 17.16 -24.65
C LEU A 99 7.29 15.73 -24.17
N ILE A 100 8.54 15.27 -24.17
CA ILE A 100 8.90 13.94 -23.63
C ILE A 100 8.53 13.83 -22.16
N PHE A 101 8.90 14.82 -21.35
CA PHE A 101 8.61 14.84 -19.93
C PHE A 101 7.09 14.82 -19.66
N SER A 102 6.31 15.59 -20.43
CA SER A 102 4.85 15.59 -20.35
C SER A 102 4.25 14.21 -20.65
N ILE A 103 4.76 13.50 -21.65
CA ILE A 103 4.33 12.12 -21.98
C ILE A 103 4.67 11.16 -20.84
N ILE A 104 5.88 11.23 -20.29
CA ILE A 104 6.32 10.39 -19.16
C ILE A 104 5.42 10.62 -17.95
N LEU A 105 5.23 11.87 -17.54
CA LEU A 105 4.38 12.23 -16.40
C LEU A 105 2.92 11.83 -16.62
N SER A 106 2.42 11.97 -17.85
CA SER A 106 1.07 11.54 -18.24
C SER A 106 0.93 10.01 -18.28
N SER A 107 2.00 9.23 -18.38
CA SER A 107 1.95 7.76 -18.43
C SER A 107 2.04 7.08 -17.05
N MET A 108 2.20 7.87 -15.99
CA MET A 108 2.49 7.40 -14.64
C MET A 108 1.31 7.57 -13.69
N ILE A 109 1.25 6.75 -12.65
CA ILE A 109 0.25 6.87 -11.59
C ILE A 109 0.75 7.88 -10.56
N TRP A 110 -0.06 8.89 -10.30
CA TRP A 110 0.23 9.96 -9.35
C TRP A 110 -0.50 9.75 -8.03
N TYR A 111 -1.70 9.20 -8.11
CA TYR A 111 -2.57 9.05 -6.96
C TYR A 111 -3.32 7.73 -7.06
N VAL A 112 -3.43 7.05 -5.92
CA VAL A 112 -4.24 5.85 -5.74
C VAL A 112 -5.30 6.22 -4.71
N LYS A 113 -6.57 6.11 -5.09
CA LYS A 113 -7.72 6.39 -4.23
C LYS A 113 -8.45 5.08 -3.97
N VAL A 114 -8.73 4.78 -2.71
CA VAL A 114 -9.55 3.63 -2.34
C VAL A 114 -10.93 4.13 -1.93
N GLU A 115 -11.98 3.46 -2.40
CA GLU A 115 -13.38 3.77 -2.07
C GLU A 115 -14.15 2.48 -1.73
N GLY A 116 -15.10 2.56 -0.80
CA GLY A 116 -15.99 1.44 -0.46
C GLY A 116 -15.51 0.55 0.69
N ASN A 117 -14.51 0.99 1.46
CA ASN A 117 -14.09 0.34 2.69
C ASN A 117 -14.88 0.86 3.91
N GLU A 118 -15.32 -0.06 4.78
CA GLU A 118 -16.08 0.21 6.00
C GLU A 118 -15.40 -0.41 7.23
N GLU A 119 -15.16 -1.72 7.23
CA GLU A 119 -14.42 -2.42 8.30
C GLU A 119 -12.91 -2.47 8.03
N LEU A 120 -12.50 -2.61 6.75
CA LEU A 120 -11.09 -2.62 6.37
C LEU A 120 -10.50 -1.21 6.37
N THR A 121 -9.28 -1.07 6.90
CA THR A 121 -8.60 0.22 6.86
C THR A 121 -8.05 0.50 5.46
N GLU A 122 -8.11 1.77 5.04
CA GLU A 122 -7.57 2.19 3.74
C GLU A 122 -6.07 1.87 3.63
N GLU A 123 -5.33 1.98 4.75
CA GLU A 123 -3.89 1.70 4.81
C GLU A 123 -3.55 0.23 4.52
N GLU A 124 -4.35 -0.72 5.00
CA GLU A 124 -4.16 -2.15 4.73
C GLU A 124 -4.32 -2.45 3.24
N ILE A 125 -5.38 -1.92 2.62
CA ILE A 125 -5.64 -2.09 1.18
C ILE A 125 -4.52 -1.46 0.37
N ILE A 126 -4.12 -0.22 0.69
CA ILE A 126 -3.01 0.45 0.00
C ILE A 126 -1.73 -0.35 0.12
N THR A 127 -1.39 -0.84 1.32
CA THR A 127 -0.15 -1.61 1.54
C THR A 127 -0.10 -2.87 0.66
N GLU A 128 -1.21 -3.58 0.55
CA GLU A 128 -1.30 -4.75 -0.33
C GLU A 128 -1.26 -4.37 -1.83
N LEU A 129 -1.85 -3.23 -2.22
CA LEU A 129 -1.76 -2.71 -3.60
C LEU A 129 -0.31 -2.37 -3.95
N GLU A 130 0.41 -1.73 -3.03
CA GLU A 130 1.82 -1.38 -3.19
C GLU A 130 2.68 -2.63 -3.34
N ALA A 131 2.40 -3.69 -2.57
CA ALA A 131 3.08 -4.97 -2.66
C ALA A 131 2.88 -5.66 -4.02
N LEU A 132 1.70 -5.48 -4.63
CA LEU A 132 1.36 -5.98 -5.97
C LEU A 132 1.79 -5.04 -7.10
N GLY A 133 2.44 -3.91 -6.77
CA GLY A 133 3.03 -2.99 -7.75
C GLY A 133 2.16 -1.81 -8.15
N LEU A 134 0.93 -1.70 -7.63
CA LEU A 134 0.10 -0.49 -7.80
C LEU A 134 0.42 0.51 -6.69
N LYS A 135 1.28 1.49 -7.02
CA LYS A 135 1.66 2.56 -6.09
C LYS A 135 1.92 3.87 -6.81
N PRO A 136 1.87 5.02 -6.12
CA PRO A 136 2.29 6.30 -6.70
C PRO A 136 3.73 6.25 -7.25
N GLY A 137 3.90 6.69 -8.51
CA GLY A 137 5.18 6.75 -9.21
C GLY A 137 5.47 5.59 -10.17
N VAL A 138 4.55 4.67 -10.39
CA VAL A 138 4.74 3.55 -11.35
C VAL A 138 4.12 3.83 -12.72
N PHE A 139 4.72 3.25 -13.76
CA PHE A 139 4.18 3.31 -15.12
C PHE A 139 2.94 2.44 -15.25
N LYS A 140 1.86 3.01 -15.81
CA LYS A 140 0.57 2.32 -16.01
C LYS A 140 0.70 1.04 -16.84
N LYS A 141 1.61 1.04 -17.82
CA LYS A 141 1.85 -0.11 -18.70
C LYS A 141 2.42 -1.33 -17.98
N GLY A 142 3.02 -1.15 -16.80
CA GLY A 142 3.60 -2.25 -16.03
C GLY A 142 2.62 -2.97 -15.10
N ILE A 143 1.35 -2.52 -15.04
CA ILE A 143 0.35 -3.06 -14.12
C ILE A 143 -0.62 -3.96 -14.87
N ASP A 144 -0.62 -5.24 -14.54
CA ASP A 144 -1.72 -6.14 -14.91
C ASP A 144 -2.86 -5.98 -13.92
N VAL A 145 -3.87 -5.21 -14.33
CA VAL A 145 -5.05 -4.91 -13.51
C VAL A 145 -5.83 -6.19 -13.14
N LYS A 146 -5.89 -7.18 -14.04
CA LYS A 146 -6.67 -8.40 -13.81
C LYS A 146 -5.98 -9.29 -12.79
N GLU A 147 -4.68 -9.50 -12.96
CA GLU A 147 -3.88 -10.28 -12.03
C GLU A 147 -3.88 -9.64 -10.63
N LEU A 148 -3.75 -8.31 -10.58
CA LEU A 148 -3.80 -7.57 -9.33
C LEU A 148 -5.14 -7.72 -8.61
N GLN A 149 -6.26 -7.59 -9.31
CA GLN A 149 -7.60 -7.78 -8.73
C GLN A 149 -7.79 -9.19 -8.17
N MET A 150 -7.39 -10.21 -8.93
CA MET A 150 -7.53 -11.61 -8.51
C MET A 150 -6.65 -11.93 -7.30
N THR A 151 -5.41 -11.43 -7.29
CA THR A 151 -4.48 -11.64 -6.18
C THR A 151 -4.95 -10.92 -4.91
N MET A 152 -5.57 -9.75 -5.06
CA MET A 152 -6.17 -9.03 -3.94
C MET A 152 -7.30 -9.81 -3.28
N LEU A 153 -8.24 -10.33 -4.06
CA LEU A 153 -9.35 -11.15 -3.54
C LEU A 153 -8.86 -12.42 -2.84
N TYR A 154 -7.69 -12.95 -3.26
CA TYR A 154 -7.09 -14.11 -2.61
C TYR A 154 -6.40 -13.76 -1.28
N LYS A 155 -5.72 -12.60 -1.21
CA LYS A 155 -5.01 -12.17 0.00
C LYS A 155 -5.93 -11.64 1.09
N LEU A 156 -6.97 -10.90 0.70
CA LEU A 156 -7.93 -10.29 1.60
C LEU A 156 -9.26 -11.05 1.49
N ASP A 157 -9.41 -12.12 2.27
CA ASP A 157 -10.65 -12.92 2.27
C ASP A 157 -11.88 -12.13 2.74
N GLU A 158 -11.65 -11.01 3.44
CA GLU A 158 -12.68 -10.06 3.84
C GLU A 158 -13.24 -9.25 2.66
N LEU A 159 -12.61 -9.27 1.48
CA LEU A 159 -13.17 -8.66 0.27
C LEU A 159 -14.11 -9.64 -0.46
N SER A 160 -15.25 -9.13 -0.89
CA SER A 160 -16.17 -9.84 -1.80
C SER A 160 -15.96 -9.46 -3.26
N TRP A 161 -15.51 -8.23 -3.51
CA TRP A 161 -15.28 -7.70 -4.85
C TRP A 161 -14.27 -6.55 -4.83
N ILE A 162 -13.50 -6.41 -5.91
CA ILE A 162 -12.58 -5.30 -6.14
C ILE A 162 -12.57 -4.92 -7.62
N SER A 163 -12.53 -3.62 -7.89
CA SER A 163 -12.30 -3.05 -9.20
C SER A 163 -11.20 -2.00 -9.14
N VAL A 164 -10.40 -1.93 -10.18
CA VAL A 164 -9.28 -0.99 -10.30
C VAL A 164 -9.39 -0.30 -11.64
N ASN A 165 -9.73 0.99 -11.59
CA ASN A 165 -9.98 1.84 -12.75
C ASN A 165 -8.87 2.89 -12.86
N ILE A 166 -8.09 2.86 -13.94
CA ILE A 166 -7.02 3.83 -14.17
C ILE A 166 -7.52 4.94 -15.10
N ASN A 167 -7.87 6.08 -14.52
CA ASN A 167 -8.36 7.26 -15.24
C ASN A 167 -7.28 8.33 -15.32
N GLY A 168 -6.70 8.50 -16.52
CA GLY A 168 -5.56 9.40 -16.67
C GLY A 168 -4.46 8.95 -15.71
N SER A 169 -3.98 9.83 -14.84
CA SER A 169 -2.90 9.57 -13.87
C SER A 169 -3.37 9.16 -12.48
N THR A 170 -4.66 8.85 -12.31
CA THR A 170 -5.24 8.42 -11.04
C THR A 170 -5.74 6.99 -11.15
N ALA A 171 -5.40 6.15 -10.17
CA ALA A 171 -6.00 4.82 -10.01
C ALA A 171 -7.10 4.92 -8.94
N ILE A 172 -8.31 4.55 -9.32
CA ILE A 172 -9.48 4.48 -8.42
C ILE A 172 -9.72 3.00 -8.15
N VAL A 173 -9.64 2.62 -6.89
CA VAL A 173 -9.82 1.26 -6.40
C VAL A 173 -11.11 1.21 -5.62
N GLU A 174 -12.11 0.56 -6.21
CA GLU A 174 -13.42 0.37 -5.58
C GLU A 174 -13.42 -1.02 -4.96
N VAL A 175 -13.69 -1.10 -3.66
CA VAL A 175 -13.78 -2.37 -2.92
C VAL A 175 -15.18 -2.57 -2.39
N ARG A 176 -15.54 -3.84 -2.23
CA ARG A 176 -16.72 -4.23 -1.47
C ARG A 176 -16.35 -5.34 -0.50
N GLU A 177 -16.65 -5.12 0.76
CA GLU A 177 -16.37 -6.09 1.83
C GLU A 177 -17.38 -7.25 1.81
N ARG A 178 -16.98 -8.38 2.39
CA ARG A 178 -17.77 -9.59 2.50
C ARG A 178 -18.52 -9.56 3.83
N ASN A 179 -19.85 -9.63 3.75
CA ASN A 179 -20.66 -9.86 4.94
C ASN A 179 -20.34 -11.24 5.52
N LYS A 180 -19.78 -11.30 6.73
CA LYS A 180 -19.52 -12.57 7.43
C LYS A 180 -20.84 -13.33 7.62
N ALA A 181 -20.94 -14.51 7.00
CA ALA A 181 -22.06 -15.41 7.27
C ALA A 181 -22.00 -15.81 8.76
N PRO A 182 -23.16 -15.93 9.46
CA PRO A 182 -23.15 -16.41 10.82
C PRO A 182 -22.50 -17.79 10.87
N GLU A 183 -21.59 -18.00 11.83
CA GLU A 183 -20.96 -19.30 12.04
C GLU A 183 -22.05 -20.37 12.15
N ILE A 184 -22.00 -21.33 11.22
CA ILE A 184 -22.82 -22.53 11.30
C ILE A 184 -22.19 -23.38 12.40
N ILE A 185 -22.55 -23.09 13.64
CA ILE A 185 -22.23 -23.97 14.77
C ILE A 185 -22.92 -25.30 14.47
N ASP A 186 -22.15 -26.35 14.24
CA ASP A 186 -22.70 -27.68 14.03
C ASP A 186 -23.44 -28.11 15.31
N ARG A 187 -24.77 -28.06 15.26
CA ARG A 187 -25.63 -28.24 16.45
C ARG A 187 -25.81 -29.72 16.83
N GLY A 188 -25.24 -30.65 16.05
CA GLY A 188 -25.54 -32.08 16.13
C GLY A 188 -24.54 -32.95 16.89
N GLN A 189 -23.32 -32.48 17.19
CA GLN A 189 -22.31 -33.35 17.78
C GLN A 189 -22.53 -33.51 19.30
N PRO A 190 -22.68 -34.74 19.83
CA PRO A 190 -22.83 -34.97 21.26
C PRO A 190 -21.52 -34.63 22.00
N SER A 191 -21.66 -34.06 23.20
CA SER A 191 -20.53 -33.63 24.02
C SER A 191 -20.82 -33.83 25.49
N ASN A 192 -19.75 -34.02 26.25
CA ASN A 192 -19.77 -34.03 27.71
C ASN A 192 -19.20 -32.71 28.23
N ILE A 193 -19.50 -32.36 29.49
CA ILE A 193 -18.78 -31.30 30.19
C ILE A 193 -17.84 -31.96 31.20
N VAL A 194 -16.54 -31.70 31.06
CA VAL A 194 -15.49 -32.20 31.94
C VAL A 194 -14.83 -31.07 32.73
N ALA A 195 -14.22 -31.39 33.85
CA ALA A 195 -13.47 -30.43 34.66
C ALA A 195 -12.18 -29.99 33.94
N GLY A 196 -12.05 -28.69 33.69
CA GLY A 196 -10.82 -28.10 33.14
C GLY A 196 -9.69 -27.96 34.17
N HIS A 197 -10.04 -27.92 35.46
CA HIS A 197 -9.13 -27.70 36.58
C HIS A 197 -9.58 -28.48 37.82
N ASP A 198 -8.63 -28.73 38.72
CA ASP A 198 -8.88 -29.33 40.03
C ASP A 198 -9.62 -28.31 40.93
N GLY A 199 -10.59 -28.75 41.70
CA GLY A 199 -11.31 -27.86 42.60
C GLY A 199 -12.47 -28.52 43.34
N GLN A 200 -13.13 -27.75 44.20
CA GLN A 200 -14.35 -28.18 44.89
C GLN A 200 -15.58 -27.54 44.26
N ILE A 201 -16.56 -28.34 43.81
CA ILE A 201 -17.81 -27.84 43.23
C ILE A 201 -18.56 -27.02 44.27
N ILE A 202 -18.85 -25.76 43.96
CA ILE A 202 -19.69 -24.88 44.78
C ILE A 202 -21.13 -24.94 44.29
N LYS A 203 -21.30 -24.96 42.97
CA LYS A 203 -22.61 -24.93 42.33
C LYS A 203 -22.56 -25.65 40.99
N LEU A 204 -23.53 -26.54 40.76
CA LEU A 204 -23.70 -27.23 39.48
C LEU A 204 -25.09 -26.96 38.94
N GLU A 205 -25.17 -26.24 37.82
CA GLU A 205 -26.41 -26.01 37.09
C GLU A 205 -26.42 -26.87 35.82
N VAL A 206 -27.27 -27.89 35.79
CA VAL A 206 -27.42 -28.76 34.62
C VAL A 206 -28.64 -28.30 33.82
N TYR A 207 -28.42 -27.86 32.58
CA TYR A 207 -29.50 -27.47 31.66
C TYR A 207 -29.90 -28.62 30.72
N GLN A 208 -28.92 -29.43 30.30
CA GLN A 208 -29.11 -30.57 29.41
C GLN A 208 -28.08 -31.65 29.69
N GLY A 209 -28.55 -32.88 29.92
CA GLY A 209 -27.75 -34.04 30.32
C GLY A 209 -27.84 -34.38 31.79
N ASP A 210 -27.00 -35.31 32.21
CA ASP A 210 -27.08 -35.88 33.56
C ASP A 210 -25.87 -35.44 34.39
N GLY A 211 -26.14 -34.89 35.58
CA GLY A 211 -25.13 -34.35 36.48
C GLY A 211 -24.43 -35.47 37.25
N MET A 212 -23.13 -35.64 37.04
CA MET A 212 -22.37 -36.75 37.61
C MET A 212 -21.72 -36.43 38.97
N VAL A 213 -21.77 -35.17 39.39
CA VAL A 213 -21.15 -34.69 40.64
C VAL A 213 -22.14 -33.87 41.46
N GLU A 214 -22.01 -33.89 42.78
CA GLU A 214 -22.83 -33.11 43.70
C GLU A 214 -22.09 -31.85 44.18
N GLU A 215 -22.85 -30.83 44.61
CA GLU A 215 -22.29 -29.65 45.27
C GLU A 215 -21.49 -30.06 46.52
N GLY A 216 -20.27 -29.55 46.66
CA GLY A 216 -19.32 -29.91 47.72
C GLY A 216 -18.31 -30.99 47.32
N SER A 217 -18.49 -31.67 46.19
CA SER A 217 -17.56 -32.70 45.70
C SER A 217 -16.22 -32.11 45.25
N ALA A 218 -15.12 -32.80 45.57
CA ALA A 218 -13.79 -32.48 45.02
C ALA A 218 -13.63 -33.18 43.67
N VAL A 219 -13.22 -32.43 42.65
CA VAL A 219 -13.02 -32.91 41.28
C VAL A 219 -11.59 -32.61 40.84
N VAL A 220 -11.05 -33.49 40.02
CA VAL A 220 -9.74 -33.36 39.38
C VAL A 220 -9.94 -33.03 37.91
N LYS A 221 -8.98 -32.34 37.31
CA LYS A 221 -8.96 -32.05 35.88
C LYS A 221 -9.18 -33.33 35.07
N GLY A 222 -10.20 -33.31 34.23
CA GLY A 222 -10.62 -34.43 33.38
C GLY A 222 -11.83 -35.19 33.91
N ASP A 223 -12.26 -34.96 35.15
CA ASP A 223 -13.44 -35.61 35.71
C ASP A 223 -14.71 -35.20 34.95
N LEU A 224 -15.62 -36.15 34.78
CA LEU A 224 -16.89 -35.93 34.10
C LEU A 224 -17.84 -35.18 35.05
N LEU A 225 -18.25 -33.98 34.67
CA LEU A 225 -19.16 -33.15 35.45
C LEU A 225 -20.60 -33.35 34.99
N ILE A 226 -20.84 -33.32 33.67
CA ILE A 226 -22.15 -33.53 33.06
C ILE A 226 -21.99 -34.48 31.88
N SER A 227 -22.74 -35.60 31.93
CA SER A 227 -22.81 -36.58 30.87
C SER A 227 -23.78 -36.14 29.78
N GLY A 228 -23.33 -36.20 28.53
CA GLY A 228 -24.12 -36.08 27.31
C GLY A 228 -24.85 -37.38 26.94
N VAL A 229 -24.73 -38.42 27.76
CA VAL A 229 -25.34 -39.73 27.58
C VAL A 229 -26.42 -39.91 28.64
N GLU A 230 -27.68 -39.94 28.23
CA GLU A 230 -28.84 -40.14 29.12
C GLU A 230 -29.45 -41.52 28.87
N THR A 231 -29.64 -42.30 29.93
CA THR A 231 -30.31 -43.62 29.84
C THR A 231 -31.75 -43.49 30.32
N LEU A 232 -32.71 -43.64 29.41
CA LEU A 232 -34.13 -43.59 29.76
C LEU A 232 -34.53 -44.84 30.53
N LYS A 233 -35.63 -44.73 31.29
CA LYS A 233 -36.22 -45.84 32.08
C LYS A 233 -36.56 -47.08 31.24
N ASP A 234 -36.74 -46.92 29.92
CA ASP A 234 -36.98 -48.00 28.96
C ASP A 234 -35.69 -48.68 28.43
N GLY A 235 -34.51 -48.33 28.97
CA GLY A 235 -33.21 -48.90 28.56
C GLY A 235 -32.63 -48.31 27.26
N LYS A 236 -33.26 -47.30 26.67
CA LYS A 236 -32.72 -46.57 25.51
C LYS A 236 -31.70 -45.53 25.94
N VAL A 237 -30.57 -45.49 25.25
CA VAL A 237 -29.52 -44.49 25.44
C VAL A 237 -29.70 -43.38 24.42
N LEU A 238 -29.81 -42.13 24.89
CA LEU A 238 -29.82 -40.93 24.06
C LEU A 238 -28.48 -40.22 24.19
N PHE A 239 -27.98 -39.72 23.06
CA PHE A 239 -26.80 -38.87 23.00
C PHE A 239 -27.23 -37.45 22.67
N HIS A 240 -26.87 -36.51 23.54
CA HIS A 240 -27.12 -35.10 23.33
C HIS A 240 -25.88 -34.29 23.72
N ARG A 241 -25.83 -33.04 23.31
CA ARG A 241 -24.82 -32.09 23.78
C ARG A 241 -25.10 -31.71 25.23
N ALA A 242 -24.19 -32.04 26.14
CA ALA A 242 -24.30 -31.62 27.54
C ALA A 242 -24.24 -30.09 27.63
N ARG A 243 -25.15 -29.48 28.38
CA ARG A 243 -25.15 -28.04 28.69
C ARG A 243 -25.36 -27.83 30.17
N GLY A 244 -24.52 -26.99 30.76
CA GLY A 244 -24.61 -26.64 32.15
C GLY A 244 -23.44 -25.76 32.57
N SER A 245 -23.54 -25.19 33.76
CA SER A 245 -22.49 -24.38 34.37
C SER A 245 -22.00 -25.07 35.65
N ALA A 246 -20.71 -25.34 35.71
CA ALA A 246 -20.05 -25.92 36.88
C ALA A 246 -19.12 -24.88 37.49
N ILE A 247 -19.51 -24.32 38.64
CA ILE A 247 -18.74 -23.32 39.37
C ILE A 247 -18.00 -24.02 40.51
N ALA A 248 -16.68 -23.90 40.51
CA ALA A 248 -15.83 -24.54 41.52
C ALA A 248 -14.92 -23.54 42.22
N ARG A 249 -14.53 -23.89 43.45
CA ARG A 249 -13.43 -23.26 44.19
C ARG A 249 -12.13 -23.91 43.75
N THR A 250 -11.26 -23.13 43.11
CA THR A 250 -9.93 -23.59 42.66
C THR A 250 -8.82 -22.84 43.41
N GLU A 251 -7.67 -23.49 43.55
CA GLU A 251 -6.45 -22.86 44.07
C GLU A 251 -5.44 -22.70 42.94
N ARG A 252 -4.95 -21.48 42.71
CA ARG A 252 -3.90 -21.21 41.73
C ARG A 252 -2.69 -20.59 42.40
N ASN A 253 -1.53 -21.16 42.10
CA ASN A 253 -0.24 -20.62 42.49
C ASN A 253 0.39 -19.93 41.27
N ILE A 254 0.66 -18.62 41.38
CA ILE A 254 1.41 -17.87 40.39
C ILE A 254 2.76 -17.53 40.98
N VAL A 255 3.82 -17.98 40.30
CA VAL A 255 5.21 -17.64 40.63
C VAL A 255 5.82 -16.88 39.47
N SER A 256 6.37 -15.71 39.77
CA SER A 256 7.21 -14.97 38.83
C SER A 256 8.60 -14.83 39.44
N ILE A 257 9.61 -15.24 38.66
CA ILE A 257 11.02 -15.16 39.05
C ILE A 257 11.72 -14.29 38.02
N THR A 258 12.36 -13.23 38.51
CA THR A 258 13.16 -12.35 37.67
C THR A 258 14.62 -12.42 38.12
N ASN A 259 15.48 -12.91 37.24
CA ASN A 259 16.91 -12.99 37.46
C ASN A 259 17.60 -11.70 37.02
N ASN A 260 18.68 -11.36 37.71
CA ASN A 260 19.51 -10.23 37.36
C ASN A 260 20.42 -10.60 36.18
N GLY A 261 20.32 -9.87 35.06
CA GLY A 261 21.13 -10.17 33.88
C GLY A 261 20.35 -10.01 32.59
N PHE A 262 19.86 -8.79 32.34
CA PHE A 262 19.11 -8.52 31.13
C PHE A 262 20.06 -8.29 29.96
N PRO A 263 19.85 -8.95 28.82
CA PRO A 263 20.58 -8.64 27.60
C PRO A 263 20.21 -7.20 27.20
N ALA A 264 21.19 -6.31 27.29
CA ALA A 264 21.01 -4.92 26.96
C ALA A 264 21.89 -4.57 25.76
N LYS A 265 21.25 -4.02 24.73
CA LYS A 265 21.95 -3.45 23.59
C LYS A 265 22.28 -1.99 23.91
N LYS A 266 23.55 -1.65 24.11
CA LYS A 266 23.97 -0.25 24.25
C LYS A 266 24.27 0.32 22.87
N ARG A 267 23.66 1.45 22.53
CA ARG A 267 23.85 2.10 21.23
C ARG A 267 25.27 2.69 21.13
N THR A 268 26.06 2.23 20.17
CA THR A 268 27.45 2.67 19.95
C THR A 268 27.54 3.74 18.88
N SER A 269 26.81 3.57 17.77
CA SER A 269 26.86 4.52 16.66
C SER A 269 25.48 4.73 16.03
N GLN A 270 25.27 5.92 15.49
CA GLN A 270 24.07 6.27 14.73
C GLN A 270 24.50 7.05 13.49
N LYS A 271 24.16 6.53 12.31
CA LYS A 271 24.41 7.19 11.03
C LYS A 271 23.09 7.41 10.30
N LEU A 272 23.03 8.49 9.52
CA LEU A 272 21.87 8.85 8.72
C LEU A 272 22.24 8.81 7.25
N LYS A 273 21.38 8.22 6.43
CA LYS A 273 21.46 8.24 4.98
C LYS A 273 20.18 8.87 4.44
N TYR A 274 20.35 9.79 3.52
CA TYR A 274 19.26 10.40 2.78
C TYR A 274 19.24 9.84 1.36
N SER A 275 18.05 9.58 0.85
CA SER A 275 17.82 9.25 -0.55
C SER A 275 16.68 10.12 -1.05
N VAL A 276 16.79 10.62 -2.28
CA VAL A 276 15.69 11.32 -2.94
C VAL A 276 14.82 10.28 -3.62
N TYR A 277 13.53 10.30 -3.32
CA TYR A 277 12.52 9.53 -4.06
C TYR A 277 11.89 10.45 -5.10
N PHE A 278 11.93 10.04 -6.35
CA PHE A 278 11.32 10.75 -7.46
C PHE A 278 10.68 9.75 -8.41
N PHE A 279 9.35 9.63 -8.34
CA PHE A 279 8.54 8.88 -9.29
C PHE A 279 9.02 7.43 -9.50
N GLY A 280 9.12 6.68 -8.40
CA GLY A 280 9.58 5.29 -8.38
C GLY A 280 11.11 5.12 -8.41
N ILE A 281 11.87 6.17 -8.70
CA ILE A 281 13.34 6.16 -8.69
C ILE A 281 13.84 6.58 -7.30
N ILE A 282 14.71 5.75 -6.71
CA ILE A 282 15.41 6.07 -5.45
C ILE A 282 16.85 6.45 -5.79
N ILE A 283 17.20 7.71 -5.55
CA ILE A 283 18.55 8.24 -5.76
C ILE A 283 19.23 8.33 -4.39
N PRO A 284 20.18 7.44 -4.06
CA PRO A 284 20.91 7.51 -2.80
C PRO A 284 21.89 8.69 -2.80
N LEU A 285 21.84 9.56 -1.79
CA LEU A 285 22.78 10.68 -1.65
C LEU A 285 24.06 10.28 -0.88
N ALA A 286 24.07 9.09 -0.28
CA ALA A 286 25.20 8.55 0.47
C ALA A 286 25.33 7.04 0.26
N PRO A 287 26.55 6.48 0.37
CA PRO A 287 26.80 5.05 0.22
C PRO A 287 26.11 4.22 1.32
N SER A 288 26.01 2.91 1.08
CA SER A 288 25.46 1.95 2.05
C SER A 288 26.31 1.91 3.33
N VAL A 289 25.63 1.81 4.47
CA VAL A 289 26.25 1.74 5.79
C VAL A 289 25.87 0.41 6.42
N GLU A 290 26.85 -0.36 6.87
CA GLU A 290 26.60 -1.57 7.67
C GLU A 290 26.19 -1.18 9.10
N ALA A 291 25.14 -1.81 9.60
CA ALA A 291 24.66 -1.67 10.97
C ALA A 291 23.85 -2.88 11.40
N ASP A 292 23.65 -3.04 12.71
CA ASP A 292 22.89 -4.15 13.28
C ASP A 292 21.39 -3.97 13.09
N GLU A 293 20.89 -2.72 13.19
CA GLU A 293 19.50 -2.40 12.90
C GLU A 293 19.40 -1.13 12.04
N TRP A 294 18.42 -1.10 11.14
CA TRP A 294 18.11 0.06 10.33
C TRP A 294 16.61 0.35 10.34
N TYR A 295 16.28 1.64 10.33
CA TYR A 295 14.92 2.13 10.28
C TYR A 295 14.78 3.08 9.10
N LYS A 296 13.73 2.91 8.30
CA LYS A 296 13.43 3.76 7.15
C LYS A 296 12.21 4.61 7.42
N THR A 297 12.31 5.89 7.14
CA THR A 297 11.24 6.87 7.26
C THR A 297 11.08 7.56 5.92
N ASN A 298 9.88 7.50 5.35
CA ASN A 298 9.57 8.15 4.07
C ASN A 298 8.93 9.51 4.35
N HIS A 299 9.57 10.59 3.92
CA HIS A 299 9.02 11.94 3.96
C HIS A 299 8.59 12.32 2.54
N MET A 300 7.37 11.93 2.17
CA MET A 300 6.78 12.27 0.88
C MET A 300 6.23 13.72 0.90
N LEU A 301 6.28 14.40 -0.25
CA LEU A 301 5.57 15.67 -0.42
C LEU A 301 4.07 15.39 -0.48
N MET A 302 3.29 16.24 0.18
CA MET A 302 1.84 16.18 0.15
C MET A 302 1.28 17.48 -0.41
N SER A 303 0.28 17.36 -1.28
CA SER A 303 -0.55 18.48 -1.71
C SER A 303 -1.97 18.19 -1.24
N ASP A 304 -2.42 18.94 -0.23
CA ASP A 304 -3.67 18.70 0.50
C ASP A 304 -3.72 17.26 1.05
N GLN A 305 -4.57 16.39 0.50
CA GLN A 305 -4.75 14.98 0.89
C GLN A 305 -4.05 13.98 -0.06
N THR A 306 -3.30 14.45 -1.05
CA THR A 306 -2.62 13.60 -2.03
C THR A 306 -1.12 13.53 -1.75
N ILE A 307 -0.64 12.32 -1.47
CA ILE A 307 0.79 12.03 -1.41
C ILE A 307 1.34 12.04 -2.84
N ILE A 308 2.20 13.00 -3.13
CA ILE A 308 2.90 13.08 -4.41
C ILE A 308 4.06 12.08 -4.35
N PRO A 309 4.34 11.34 -5.44
CA PRO A 309 5.46 10.39 -5.51
C PRO A 309 6.82 11.08 -5.61
N VAL A 310 7.06 12.12 -4.82
CA VAL A 310 8.32 12.86 -4.71
C VAL A 310 8.58 13.12 -3.23
N GLY A 311 9.78 12.83 -2.74
CA GLY A 311 10.10 13.02 -1.33
C GLY A 311 11.52 12.66 -0.96
N ILE A 312 11.78 12.65 0.34
CA ILE A 312 13.06 12.29 0.93
C ILE A 312 12.87 11.04 1.78
N ILE A 313 13.63 10.00 1.46
CA ILE A 313 13.73 8.80 2.27
C ILE A 313 14.90 8.99 3.24
N ARG A 314 14.62 8.85 4.53
CA ARG A 314 15.61 8.89 5.60
C ARG A 314 15.81 7.49 6.17
N GLU A 315 17.02 6.98 6.04
CA GLU A 315 17.42 5.70 6.63
C GLU A 315 18.35 5.97 7.82
N ARG A 316 18.00 5.41 8.98
CA ARG A 316 18.75 5.51 10.22
C ARG A 316 19.39 4.16 10.53
N PHE A 317 20.70 4.12 10.50
CA PHE A 317 21.51 2.94 10.79
C PHE A 317 22.04 3.04 12.21
N THR A 318 21.76 2.03 13.03
CA THR A 318 22.12 1.99 14.45
C THR A 318 22.93 0.74 14.75
N SER A 319 24.13 0.92 15.30
CA SER A 319 24.97 -0.19 15.76
C SER A 319 24.90 -0.30 17.28
N TYR A 320 24.86 -1.54 17.77
CA TYR A 320 24.77 -1.87 19.18
C TYR A 320 26.02 -2.64 19.63
N SER A 321 26.38 -2.46 20.89
CA SER A 321 27.26 -3.37 21.61
C SER A 321 26.42 -4.16 22.60
N SER A 322 26.63 -5.48 22.62
CA SER A 322 25.98 -6.38 23.57
C SER A 322 26.61 -6.21 24.94
N GLY A 323 25.80 -5.93 25.95
CA GLY A 323 26.20 -5.90 27.34
C GLY A 323 25.15 -6.54 28.24
N THR A 324 25.55 -6.85 29.46
CA THR A 324 24.61 -7.32 30.49
C THR A 324 24.30 -6.15 31.41
N LEU A 325 23.03 -5.73 31.46
CA LEU A 325 22.60 -4.70 32.39
C LEU A 325 22.19 -5.37 33.70
N LYS A 326 22.92 -5.02 34.77
CA LYS A 326 22.55 -5.39 36.13
C LYS A 326 21.62 -4.32 36.69
N LEU A 327 20.42 -4.72 37.05
CA LEU A 327 19.43 -3.82 37.65
C LEU A 327 19.74 -3.64 39.13
N THR A 328 19.34 -2.48 39.68
CA THR A 328 19.34 -2.31 41.14
C THR A 328 18.26 -3.19 41.78
N ASN A 329 18.40 -3.49 43.07
CA ASN A 329 17.41 -4.31 43.79
C ASN A 329 15.98 -3.74 43.73
N GLU A 330 15.83 -2.41 43.68
CA GLU A 330 14.52 -1.76 43.52
C GLU A 330 13.95 -1.95 42.11
N GLN A 331 14.78 -1.77 41.07
CA GLN A 331 14.37 -2.00 39.68
C GLN A 331 14.02 -3.47 39.44
N LEU A 332 14.80 -4.39 40.01
CA LEU A 332 14.53 -5.84 39.93
C LEU A 332 13.16 -6.17 40.55
N ARG A 333 12.82 -5.59 41.69
CA ARG A 333 11.50 -5.74 42.33
C ARG A 333 10.38 -5.19 41.45
N LEU A 334 10.54 -4.00 40.89
CA LEU A 334 9.53 -3.39 40.02
C LEU A 334 9.28 -4.23 38.76
N VAL A 335 10.33 -4.73 38.12
CA VAL A 335 10.20 -5.62 36.95
C VAL A 335 9.52 -6.92 37.34
N THR A 336 9.90 -7.53 38.48
CA THR A 336 9.24 -8.76 38.97
C THR A 336 7.75 -8.55 39.22
N ILE A 337 7.38 -7.39 39.80
CA ILE A 337 5.98 -7.03 40.05
C ILE A 337 5.23 -6.83 38.73
N LEU A 338 5.83 -6.15 37.74
CA LEU A 338 5.22 -5.95 36.43
C LEU A 338 5.00 -7.26 35.68
N ASP A 339 6.01 -8.13 35.64
CA ASP A 339 5.92 -9.46 35.04
C ASP A 339 4.84 -10.29 35.75
N PHE A 340 4.78 -10.23 37.08
CA PHE A 340 3.74 -10.88 37.86
C PHE A 340 2.35 -10.36 37.54
N TYR A 341 2.14 -9.04 37.42
CA TYR A 341 0.84 -8.48 37.05
C TYR A 341 0.43 -8.85 35.62
N LYS A 342 1.39 -8.95 34.70
CA LYS A 342 1.13 -9.41 33.33
C LYS A 342 0.66 -10.85 33.33
N ASP A 343 1.38 -11.73 34.02
CA ASP A 343 1.02 -13.13 34.22
C ASP A 343 -0.34 -13.28 34.92
N GLN A 344 -0.60 -12.46 35.93
CA GLN A 344 -1.87 -12.43 36.65
C GLN A 344 -3.02 -12.08 35.69
N LYS A 345 -2.86 -11.02 34.88
CA LYS A 345 -3.90 -10.58 33.94
C LYS A 345 -4.19 -11.64 32.89
N GLU A 346 -3.17 -12.29 32.36
CA GLU A 346 -3.32 -13.34 31.34
C GLU A 346 -3.98 -14.59 31.94
N LYS A 347 -3.51 -15.05 33.11
CA LYS A 347 -3.98 -16.30 33.73
C LYS A 347 -5.31 -16.18 34.46
N LEU A 348 -5.74 -14.98 34.88
CA LEU A 348 -7.01 -14.75 35.58
C LEU A 348 -8.08 -14.03 34.74
N ALA A 349 -7.90 -13.89 33.42
CA ALA A 349 -8.83 -13.17 32.55
C ALA A 349 -10.29 -13.68 32.60
N ASN A 350 -10.49 -14.97 32.88
CA ASN A 350 -11.80 -15.64 32.84
C ASN A 350 -12.40 -15.92 34.23
N VAL A 351 -11.83 -15.34 35.29
CA VAL A 351 -12.27 -15.63 36.67
C VAL A 351 -13.42 -14.72 37.08
N LYS A 352 -14.51 -15.32 37.57
CA LYS A 352 -15.73 -14.59 37.98
C LYS A 352 -15.58 -13.88 39.32
N GLU A 353 -14.91 -14.51 40.29
CA GLU A 353 -14.75 -13.93 41.63
C GLU A 353 -13.47 -14.40 42.33
N MET A 354 -12.78 -13.47 43.02
CA MET A 354 -11.56 -13.75 43.76
C MET A 354 -11.78 -13.52 45.25
N LYS A 355 -11.64 -14.58 46.08
CA LYS A 355 -11.97 -14.52 47.52
C LYS A 355 -10.80 -14.17 48.42
N SER A 356 -9.59 -14.62 48.10
CA SER A 356 -8.41 -14.35 48.93
C SER A 356 -7.12 -14.51 48.13
N SER A 357 -6.14 -13.66 48.46
CA SER A 357 -4.77 -13.75 47.97
C SER A 357 -3.79 -13.67 49.12
N LYS A 358 -2.86 -14.63 49.17
CA LYS A 358 -1.66 -14.52 50.01
C LYS A 358 -0.46 -14.24 49.13
N PHE A 359 0.26 -13.16 49.43
CA PHE A 359 1.47 -12.77 48.71
C PHE A 359 2.71 -13.06 49.54
N GLY A 360 3.72 -13.64 48.92
CA GLY A 360 5.07 -13.79 49.46
C GLY A 360 6.07 -13.20 48.48
N ILE A 361 6.89 -12.26 48.95
CA ILE A 361 8.00 -11.70 48.17
C ILE A 361 9.29 -12.15 48.84
N GLU A 362 10.10 -12.91 48.09
CA GLU A 362 11.44 -13.30 48.49
C GLU A 362 12.44 -12.58 47.59
N SER A 363 13.20 -11.65 48.16
CA SER A 363 14.30 -10.97 47.47
C SER A 363 15.63 -11.61 47.87
N LYS A 364 16.34 -12.24 46.92
CA LYS A 364 17.75 -12.60 47.06
C LYS A 364 18.60 -11.61 46.27
N SER A 365 19.89 -11.53 46.58
CA SER A 365 20.83 -10.54 46.03
C SER A 365 20.97 -10.53 44.50
N ASP A 366 20.45 -11.54 43.79
CA ASP A 366 20.57 -11.69 42.34
C ASP A 366 19.27 -12.16 41.65
N SER A 367 18.19 -12.34 42.40
CA SER A 367 16.87 -12.73 41.89
C SER A 367 15.76 -12.31 42.85
N CYS A 368 14.65 -11.88 42.29
CA CYS A 368 13.43 -11.60 43.05
C CYS A 368 12.36 -12.58 42.63
N LYS A 369 11.73 -13.22 43.63
CA LYS A 369 10.64 -14.17 43.45
C LYS A 369 9.40 -13.61 44.10
N LEU A 370 8.34 -13.45 43.31
CA LEU A 370 7.02 -13.13 43.82
C LEU A 370 6.14 -14.38 43.67
N THR A 371 5.55 -14.80 44.78
CA THR A 371 4.62 -15.93 44.83
C THR A 371 3.28 -15.45 45.34
N ALA A 372 2.20 -15.79 44.65
CA ALA A 372 0.86 -15.53 45.10
C ALA A 372 0.00 -16.78 45.02
N ASN A 373 -0.71 -17.06 46.12
CA ASN A 373 -1.71 -18.10 46.19
C ASN A 373 -3.09 -17.46 46.14
N TYR A 374 -3.88 -17.82 45.15
CA TYR A 374 -5.23 -17.33 44.96
C TYR A 374 -6.26 -18.43 45.20
N ILE A 375 -7.31 -18.08 45.94
CA ILE A 375 -8.53 -18.89 46.03
C ILE A 375 -9.58 -18.24 45.13
N LEU A 376 -9.95 -18.93 44.07
CA LEU A 376 -10.78 -18.41 42.98
C LEU A 376 -12.12 -19.14 42.93
N ILE A 377 -13.15 -18.43 42.47
CA ILE A 377 -14.42 -19.01 42.08
C ILE A 377 -14.56 -18.78 40.58
N GLU A 378 -14.48 -19.88 39.84
CA GLU A 378 -14.51 -19.85 38.39
C GLU A 378 -15.35 -20.99 37.82
N GLU A 379 -15.75 -20.82 36.56
CA GLU A 379 -16.40 -21.87 35.81
C GLU A 379 -15.34 -22.82 35.26
N ILE A 380 -15.43 -24.09 35.66
CA ILE A 380 -14.44 -25.12 35.31
C ILE A 380 -14.95 -26.08 34.23
N GLY A 381 -16.19 -25.92 33.77
CA GLY A 381 -16.78 -26.79 32.76
C GLY A 381 -16.18 -26.54 31.37
N VAL A 382 -15.60 -27.58 30.77
CA VAL A 382 -15.09 -27.57 29.40
C VAL A 382 -15.84 -28.61 28.59
N GLU A 383 -16.39 -28.21 27.43
CA GLU A 383 -17.02 -29.16 26.52
C GLU A 383 -15.98 -30.09 25.89
N LYS A 384 -16.23 -31.40 25.97
CA LYS A 384 -15.44 -32.44 25.33
C LYS A 384 -16.35 -33.27 24.43
N PHE A 385 -16.15 -33.12 23.12
CA PHE A 385 -16.87 -33.89 22.11
C PHE A 385 -16.43 -35.35 22.14
N PHE A 386 -17.37 -36.25 21.85
CA PHE A 386 -17.10 -37.67 21.67
C PHE A 386 -17.80 -38.17 20.41
N GLU A 387 -17.18 -39.14 19.76
CA GLU A 387 -17.76 -39.81 18.60
C GLU A 387 -18.63 -40.98 19.08
N VAL A 388 -19.80 -41.11 18.49
CA VAL A 388 -20.69 -42.25 18.70
C VAL A 388 -20.50 -43.21 17.53
N GLU A 389 -19.86 -44.35 17.78
CA GLU A 389 -19.82 -45.43 16.79
C GLU A 389 -21.22 -46.06 16.68
N ASP A 390 -21.90 -45.76 15.56
CA ASP A 390 -23.20 -46.33 15.26
C ASP A 390 -23.02 -47.79 14.81
N ASN A 391 -22.98 -48.72 15.77
CA ASN A 391 -22.81 -50.16 15.53
C ASN A 391 -23.97 -50.82 14.75
N ARG A 392 -24.94 -50.04 14.27
CA ARG A 392 -26.05 -50.53 13.42
C ARG A 392 -25.65 -50.90 11.99
N LYS A 393 -24.41 -50.62 11.55
CA LYS A 393 -23.94 -51.01 10.20
C LYS A 393 -23.30 -52.40 10.10
N ASN A 394 -23.02 -53.09 11.21
CA ASN A 394 -22.36 -54.41 11.19
C ASN A 394 -23.31 -55.62 11.35
N SER A 395 -24.63 -55.41 11.38
CA SER A 395 -25.61 -56.52 11.47
C SER A 395 -26.23 -56.95 10.13
N ASN A 396 -25.76 -56.40 9.00
CA ASN A 396 -26.17 -56.81 7.65
C ASN A 396 -24.98 -57.42 6.91
N ASN A 397 -24.53 -58.59 7.35
CA ASN A 397 -23.73 -59.51 6.53
C ASN A 397 -24.26 -60.93 6.68
#